data_AF-A0A6B2G5X4-F1
#
_entry.id   AF-A0A6B2G5X4-F1
#
_cell.length_a   1.000
_cell.length_b   1.000
_cell.length_c   1.000
_cell.angle_alpha   90.00
_cell.angle_beta   90.00
_cell.angle_gamma   90.00
#
_symmetry.space_group_name_H-M   'P 1'
#
loop_
_entity.id
_entity.type
_entity.pdbx_description
1 polymer ?
#
loop_
_entity_poly.entity_id
_entity_poly.type
_entity_poly.pdbx_seq_one_letter_code
_entity_poly.pdbx_strand_id
1 'polypeptide(L)'
;RSELLNKGLFDWAMAEIAAFSSLLTTGVHVRLSGQDVERGTFSHRHHVLYDNIVEKVTYCPLNNLSSSQEKYSICNSSLSEYGVLGFEHGYSMVSPDILTIWEGQFGDFSNTAQCIIDQFISSGEDKWIRQSGLVMLLPHGFDGMG
;
A
#
# COMPACT_ATOMS: atom_id res chain seq x y z
N ARG A 1 -15.73 -4.51 -13.15
CA ARG A 1 -15.45 -3.08 -12.87
C ARG A 1 -16.14 -2.12 -13.83
N SER A 2 -16.01 -2.25 -15.16
CA SER A 2 -16.69 -1.36 -16.12
C SER A 2 -18.21 -1.29 -15.93
N GLU A 3 -18.86 -2.42 -15.62
CA GLU A 3 -20.29 -2.44 -15.30
C GLU A 3 -20.64 -1.69 -14.00
N LEU A 4 -19.77 -1.72 -12.98
CA LEU A 4 -19.99 -0.97 -11.74
C LEU A 4 -19.88 0.54 -12.00
N LEU A 5 -18.85 0.95 -12.76
CA LEU A 5 -18.68 2.35 -13.19
C LEU A 5 -19.90 2.86 -13.97
N ASN A 6 -20.41 2.07 -14.91
CA ASN A 6 -21.60 2.44 -15.68
C ASN A 6 -22.86 2.62 -14.82
N LYS A 7 -22.89 1.98 -13.64
CA LYS A 7 -23.98 2.11 -12.65
C LYS A 7 -23.69 3.19 -11.60
N GLY A 8 -22.56 3.89 -11.67
CA GLY A 8 -22.13 4.85 -10.66
C GLY A 8 -21.75 4.20 -9.32
N LEU A 9 -21.42 2.90 -9.32
CA LEU A 9 -21.05 2.14 -8.14
C LEU A 9 -19.54 1.93 -8.08
N PHE A 10 -18.99 1.95 -6.87
CA PHE A 10 -17.57 1.69 -6.60
C PHE A 10 -17.45 0.57 -5.58
N ASP A 11 -16.60 -0.42 -5.88
CA ASP A 11 -16.12 -1.35 -4.87
C ASP A 11 -14.94 -0.74 -4.08
N TRP A 12 -14.53 -1.40 -3.00
CA TRP A 12 -13.46 -0.92 -2.13
C TRP A 12 -12.14 -0.69 -2.87
N ALA A 13 -11.77 -1.62 -3.74
CA ALA A 13 -10.52 -1.54 -4.50
C ALA A 13 -10.55 -0.40 -5.54
N MET A 14 -11.70 -0.14 -6.15
CA MET A 14 -11.89 1.01 -7.03
C MET A 14 -11.80 2.33 -6.26
N ALA A 15 -12.30 2.38 -5.02
CA ALA A 15 -12.15 3.55 -4.16
C ALA A 15 -10.68 3.79 -3.76
N GLU A 16 -9.94 2.72 -3.44
CA GLU A 16 -8.49 2.79 -3.17
C GLU A 16 -7.73 3.36 -4.38
N ILE A 17 -7.99 2.84 -5.58
CA ILE A 17 -7.40 3.35 -6.83
C ILE A 17 -7.73 4.82 -7.04
N ALA A 18 -8.99 5.24 -6.80
CA ALA A 18 -9.41 6.63 -6.96
C ALA A 18 -8.67 7.56 -5.98
N ALA A 19 -8.51 7.13 -4.73
CA ALA A 19 -7.75 7.87 -3.72
C ALA A 19 -6.28 8.03 -4.14
N PHE A 20 -5.60 6.94 -4.52
CA PHE A 20 -4.21 7.01 -4.97
C PHE A 20 -4.06 7.86 -6.23
N SER A 21 -4.94 7.68 -7.20
CA SER A 21 -4.93 8.46 -8.45
C SER A 21 -5.02 9.95 -8.16
N SER A 22 -5.91 10.37 -7.26
CA SER A 22 -6.06 11.77 -6.89
C SER A 22 -4.76 12.34 -6.30
N LEU A 23 -4.16 11.65 -5.34
CA LEU A 23 -2.91 12.04 -4.67
C LEU A 23 -1.75 12.18 -5.67
N LEU A 24 -1.58 11.18 -6.53
CA LEU A 24 -0.55 11.16 -7.57
C LEU A 24 -0.69 12.36 -8.52
N THR A 25 -1.92 12.69 -8.92
CA THR A 25 -2.16 13.85 -9.80
C THR A 25 -2.03 15.20 -9.11
N THR A 26 -2.06 15.24 -7.77
CA THR A 26 -1.92 16.48 -6.97
C THR A 26 -0.52 16.71 -6.42
N GLY A 27 0.47 15.89 -6.79
CA GLY A 27 1.86 16.10 -6.34
C GLY A 27 2.29 15.28 -5.13
N VAL A 28 1.55 14.21 -4.77
CA VAL A 28 1.90 13.34 -3.63
C VAL A 28 2.40 12.00 -4.14
N HIS A 29 3.61 11.61 -3.74
CA HIS A 29 4.14 10.28 -4.02
C HIS A 29 3.34 9.23 -3.23
N VAL A 30 2.90 8.15 -3.88
CA VAL A 30 2.25 7.03 -3.17
C VAL A 30 3.16 5.81 -3.24
N ARG A 31 3.51 5.27 -2.08
CA ARG A 31 4.28 4.05 -1.90
C ARG A 31 3.45 3.00 -1.18
N LEU A 32 3.31 1.82 -1.77
CA LEU A 32 2.63 0.66 -1.18
C LEU A 32 3.55 -0.56 -1.20
N SER A 33 3.81 -1.15 -0.05
CA SER A 33 4.54 -2.41 0.05
C SER A 33 3.86 -3.40 0.98
N GLY A 34 4.15 -4.68 0.77
CA GLY A 34 3.59 -5.78 1.54
C GLY A 34 3.62 -7.07 0.73
N GLN A 35 3.19 -8.17 1.33
CA GLN A 35 3.19 -9.47 0.65
C GLN A 35 2.07 -9.51 -0.39
N ASP A 36 2.41 -9.84 -1.64
CA ASP A 36 1.49 -9.96 -2.78
C ASP A 36 0.62 -8.71 -3.09
N VAL A 37 1.01 -7.53 -2.60
CA VAL A 37 0.21 -6.29 -2.71
C VAL A 37 -0.08 -5.89 -4.15
N GLU A 38 0.78 -6.22 -5.11
CA GLU A 38 0.59 -5.86 -6.52
C GLU A 38 -0.71 -6.40 -7.11
N ARG A 39 -1.04 -7.65 -6.78
CA ARG A 39 -2.31 -8.30 -7.10
C ARG A 39 -3.34 -8.08 -6.00
N GLY A 40 -2.87 -7.99 -4.75
CA GLY A 40 -3.65 -8.10 -3.53
C GLY A 40 -3.85 -9.58 -3.14
N THR A 41 -3.72 -9.87 -1.85
CA THR A 41 -3.94 -11.22 -1.28
C THR A 41 -5.28 -11.80 -1.73
N PHE A 42 -6.35 -11.01 -1.65
CA PHE A 42 -7.71 -11.40 -2.05
C PHE A 42 -8.00 -11.19 -3.54
N SER A 43 -6.97 -11.03 -4.38
CA SER A 43 -7.08 -10.78 -5.83
C SER A 43 -8.03 -9.64 -6.18
N HIS A 44 -8.06 -8.61 -5.34
CA HIS A 44 -8.96 -7.49 -5.48
C HIS A 44 -8.24 -6.25 -6.03
N ARG A 45 -6.91 -6.16 -6.01
CA ARG A 45 -6.21 -4.89 -6.29
C ARG A 45 -5.85 -4.74 -7.77
N HIS A 46 -5.02 -5.64 -8.29
CA HIS A 46 -4.54 -5.63 -9.69
C HIS A 46 -3.89 -4.29 -10.11
N HIS A 47 -3.02 -3.72 -9.28
CA HIS A 47 -2.30 -2.49 -9.62
C HIS A 47 -1.12 -2.72 -10.56
N VAL A 48 -0.59 -3.94 -10.60
CA VAL A 48 0.39 -4.37 -11.60
C VAL A 48 -0.23 -5.50 -12.41
N LEU A 49 -0.30 -5.30 -13.72
CA LEU A 49 -0.76 -6.29 -14.68
C LEU A 49 0.47 -6.97 -15.29
N TYR A 50 0.41 -8.30 -15.40
CA TYR A 50 1.45 -9.12 -15.98
C TYR A 50 1.01 -9.58 -17.37
N ASP A 51 1.89 -9.46 -18.37
CA ASP A 51 1.64 -9.99 -19.71
C ASP A 51 1.63 -11.52 -19.66
N ASN A 52 0.64 -12.14 -20.30
CA ASN A 52 0.44 -13.58 -20.28
C ASN A 52 1.19 -14.33 -21.40
N ILE A 53 1.80 -13.62 -22.34
CA ILE A 53 2.56 -14.15 -23.47
C ILE A 53 4.05 -13.88 -23.27
N VAL A 54 4.41 -12.69 -22.82
CA VAL A 54 5.80 -12.26 -22.66
C VAL A 54 6.18 -12.21 -21.19
N GLU A 55 7.13 -13.05 -20.79
CA GLU A 55 7.61 -13.08 -19.42
C GLU A 55 8.18 -11.72 -18.97
N LYS A 56 7.93 -11.37 -17.70
CA LYS A 56 8.46 -10.18 -17.01
C LYS A 56 8.03 -8.84 -17.61
N VAL A 57 7.11 -8.83 -18.57
CA VAL A 57 6.46 -7.60 -19.00
C VAL A 57 5.33 -7.27 -18.02
N THR A 58 5.40 -6.08 -17.45
CA THR A 58 4.41 -5.58 -16.51
C THR A 58 3.89 -4.22 -16.93
N TYR A 59 2.65 -3.92 -16.57
CA TYR A 59 2.03 -2.62 -16.77
C TYR A 59 1.36 -2.16 -15.47
N CYS A 60 1.66 -0.94 -15.04
CA CYS A 60 1.07 -0.32 -13.86
C CYS A 60 0.23 0.89 -14.28
N PRO A 61 -1.11 0.80 -14.30
CA PRO A 61 -1.97 1.89 -14.74
C PRO A 61 -1.78 3.18 -13.92
N LEU A 62 -1.55 3.07 -12.61
CA LEU A 62 -1.34 4.20 -11.72
C LEU A 62 -0.05 4.99 -12.02
N ASN A 63 0.89 4.42 -12.78
CA ASN A 63 2.08 5.14 -13.28
C ASN A 63 1.84 5.85 -14.63
N ASN A 64 0.60 5.86 -15.15
CA ASN A 64 0.26 6.35 -16.49
C ASN A 64 -1.03 7.20 -16.52
N LEU A 65 -1.35 7.94 -15.46
CA LEU A 65 -2.55 8.78 -15.35
C LEU A 65 -2.34 10.16 -16.01
N SER A 66 -1.16 10.77 -15.85
CA SER A 66 -0.80 12.03 -16.51
C SER A 66 0.72 12.18 -16.68
N SER A 67 1.17 13.15 -17.48
CA SER A 67 2.62 13.42 -17.66
C SER A 67 3.26 14.13 -16.47
N SER A 68 2.47 14.76 -15.60
CA SER A 68 2.93 15.55 -14.44
C SER A 68 2.58 14.91 -13.11
N GLN A 69 2.07 13.68 -13.11
CA GLN A 69 1.77 12.98 -11.86
C GLN A 69 3.05 12.67 -11.10
N GLU A 70 2.91 12.48 -9.80
CA GLU A 70 3.95 11.85 -8.99
C GLU A 70 4.05 10.36 -9.24
N LYS A 71 5.17 9.80 -8.78
CA LYS A 71 5.46 8.39 -8.93
C LYS A 71 4.49 7.53 -8.10
N TYR A 72 4.10 6.37 -8.61
CA TYR A 72 3.50 5.31 -7.82
C TYR A 72 4.51 4.18 -7.64
N SER A 73 4.93 3.93 -6.39
CA SER A 73 5.86 2.86 -6.04
C SER A 73 5.11 1.72 -5.37
N ILE A 74 4.84 0.64 -6.09
CA ILE A 74 4.29 -0.59 -5.52
C ILE A 74 5.31 -1.72 -5.58
N CYS A 75 5.41 -2.53 -4.53
CA CYS A 75 6.29 -3.70 -4.55
C CYS A 75 5.78 -4.84 -3.66
N ASN A 76 5.81 -6.06 -4.21
CA ASN A 76 5.70 -7.27 -3.39
C ASN A 76 6.93 -7.37 -2.47
N SER A 77 6.71 -7.39 -1.16
CA SER A 77 7.78 -7.43 -0.17
C SER A 77 8.39 -8.82 -0.02
N SER A 78 9.52 -8.89 0.67
CA SER A 78 9.97 -10.16 1.25
C SER A 78 8.96 -10.64 2.31
N LEU A 79 9.03 -11.92 2.66
CA LEU A 79 8.19 -12.54 3.68
C LEU A 79 8.73 -12.19 5.09
N SER A 80 8.62 -10.91 5.46
CA SER A 80 9.09 -10.36 6.73
C SER A 80 8.26 -9.14 7.13
N GLU A 81 7.52 -9.20 8.23
CA GLU A 81 6.76 -8.05 8.71
C GLU A 81 7.68 -7.07 9.44
N TYR A 82 8.52 -7.55 10.37
CA TYR A 82 9.42 -6.69 11.15
C TYR A 82 10.33 -5.84 10.25
N GLY A 83 11.00 -6.48 9.28
CA GLY A 83 11.96 -5.80 8.42
C GLY A 83 11.29 -4.81 7.48
N VAL A 84 10.16 -5.19 6.89
CA VAL A 84 9.45 -4.36 5.92
C VAL A 84 8.73 -3.21 6.62
N LEU A 85 8.01 -3.46 7.72
CA LEU A 85 7.33 -2.40 8.47
C LEU A 85 8.33 -1.38 9.03
N GLY A 86 9.48 -1.84 9.54
CA GLY A 86 10.57 -0.96 9.97
C GLY A 86 11.13 -0.10 8.83
N PHE A 87 11.30 -0.70 7.63
CA PHE A 87 11.71 0.03 6.44
C PHE A 87 10.70 1.10 6.05
N GLU A 88 9.41 0.77 5.98
CA GLU A 88 8.36 1.73 5.61
C GLU A 88 8.18 2.85 6.64
N HIS A 89 8.32 2.55 7.93
CA HIS A 89 8.38 3.58 8.95
C HIS A 89 9.54 4.57 8.69
N GLY A 90 10.74 4.04 8.42
CA GLY A 90 11.89 4.84 8.00
C GLY A 90 11.62 5.71 6.77
N TYR A 91 11.02 5.11 5.74
CA TYR A 91 10.68 5.77 4.49
C TYR A 91 9.69 6.91 4.67
N SER A 92 8.66 6.71 5.51
CA SER A 92 7.62 7.70 5.78
C SER A 92 8.13 8.99 6.43
N MET A 93 9.32 8.96 7.05
CA MET A 93 9.92 10.12 7.69
C MET A 93 10.73 11.00 6.71
N VAL A 94 10.92 10.55 5.46
CA VAL A 94 11.76 11.24 4.48
C VAL A 94 11.13 12.55 4.00
N SER A 95 9.83 12.54 3.75
CA SER A 95 9.09 13.72 3.30
C SER A 95 7.61 13.60 3.69
N PRO A 96 6.96 14.72 4.09
CA PRO A 96 5.52 14.75 4.33
C PRO A 96 4.69 14.59 3.04
N ASP A 97 5.28 14.82 1.87
CA ASP A 97 4.60 14.73 0.56
C ASP A 97 4.60 13.29 -0.01
N ILE A 98 4.70 12.30 0.88
CA ILE A 98 4.70 10.87 0.54
C ILE A 98 3.67 10.15 1.39
N LEU A 99 2.66 9.57 0.74
CA LEU A 99 1.82 8.55 1.35
C LEU A 99 2.57 7.22 1.34
N THR A 100 3.05 6.79 2.50
CA THR A 100 3.74 5.51 2.68
C THR A 100 2.80 4.51 3.33
N ILE A 101 2.61 3.35 2.70
CA ILE A 101 1.65 2.33 3.12
C ILE A 101 2.35 0.98 3.22
N TRP A 102 2.14 0.31 4.33
CA TRP A 102 2.46 -1.10 4.52
C TRP A 102 1.16 -1.92 4.65
N GLU A 103 1.01 -2.99 3.88
CA GLU A 103 -0.11 -3.92 3.98
C GLU A 103 0.36 -5.29 4.50
N GLY A 104 -0.23 -5.74 5.61
CA GLY A 104 -0.10 -7.11 6.08
C GLY A 104 -0.94 -8.05 5.22
N GLN A 105 -0.45 -9.27 4.94
CA GLN A 105 -1.21 -10.25 4.16
C GLN A 105 -2.56 -10.58 4.83
N PHE A 106 -2.51 -10.73 6.16
CA PHE A 106 -3.62 -10.70 7.11
C PHE A 106 -3.15 -9.85 8.30
N GLY A 107 -4.08 -9.16 8.98
CA GLY A 107 -3.76 -8.31 10.12
C GLY A 107 -3.10 -9.07 11.28
N ASP A 108 -3.38 -10.36 11.40
CA ASP A 108 -2.87 -11.27 12.43
C ASP A 108 -1.34 -11.32 12.49
N PHE A 109 -0.66 -11.16 11.36
CA PHE A 109 0.81 -11.23 11.29
C PHE A 109 1.51 -9.96 11.75
N SER A 110 0.82 -8.82 11.91
CA SER A 110 1.47 -7.58 12.33
C SER A 110 2.12 -7.67 13.71
N ASN A 111 1.70 -8.64 14.53
CA ASN A 111 2.29 -8.92 15.84
C ASN A 111 3.77 -9.34 15.77
N THR A 112 4.25 -9.90 14.65
CA THR A 112 5.67 -10.25 14.50
C THR A 112 6.55 -9.00 14.35
N ALA A 113 5.93 -7.86 14.02
CA ALA A 113 6.55 -6.54 13.95
C ALA A 113 6.26 -5.67 15.19
N GLN A 114 5.82 -6.27 16.31
CA GLN A 114 5.37 -5.53 17.50
C GLN A 114 6.41 -4.52 18.01
N CYS A 115 7.71 -4.84 17.98
CA CYS A 115 8.74 -3.89 18.42
C CYS A 115 8.75 -2.61 17.56
N ILE A 116 8.47 -2.71 16.26
CA ILE A 116 8.38 -1.52 15.40
C ILE A 116 7.15 -0.69 15.79
N ILE A 117 6.02 -1.35 16.02
CA ILE A 117 4.77 -0.69 16.43
C ILE A 117 4.95 0.03 17.77
N ASP A 118 5.47 -0.66 18.79
CA ASP A 118 5.58 -0.13 20.15
C ASP A 118 6.69 0.92 20.27
N GLN A 119 7.86 0.63 19.70
CA GLN A 119 9.04 1.45 19.94
C GLN A 119 9.20 2.60 18.93
N PHE A 120 8.48 2.59 17.82
CA PHE A 120 8.65 3.61 16.79
C PHE A 120 7.32 4.23 16.37
N ILE A 121 6.37 3.45 15.87
CA ILE A 121 5.13 3.99 15.29
C ILE A 121 4.28 4.67 16.36
N SER A 122 4.04 4.02 17.50
CA SER A 122 3.14 4.53 18.54
C SER A 122 3.76 5.57 19.47
N SER A 123 5.10 5.62 19.57
CA SER A 123 5.80 6.43 20.59
C SER A 123 6.93 7.30 20.04
N GLY A 124 7.19 7.28 18.74
CA GLY A 124 8.31 7.98 18.11
C GLY A 124 8.21 9.50 18.19
N GLU A 125 6.99 10.04 18.09
CA GLU A 125 6.76 11.49 18.21
C GLU A 125 7.06 11.99 19.63
N ASP A 126 6.51 11.33 20.65
CA ASP A 126 6.73 11.74 22.04
C ASP A 126 8.19 11.55 22.49
N LYS A 127 8.83 10.46 22.07
CA LYS A 127 10.20 10.15 22.52
C LYS A 127 11.25 10.98 21.80
N TRP A 128 11.05 11.26 20.51
CA TRP A 128 12.12 11.80 19.66
C TRP A 128 11.68 12.93 18.72
N ILE A 129 10.44 13.40 18.84
CA ILE A 129 9.86 14.43 17.96
C ILE A 129 9.98 14.00 16.49
N ARG A 130 9.75 12.69 16.25
CA ARG A 130 9.77 12.09 14.92
C ARG A 130 8.35 11.74 14.50
N GLN A 131 7.84 12.51 13.54
CA GLN A 131 6.54 12.29 12.94
C GLN A 131 6.67 11.30 11.78
N SER A 132 5.69 10.41 11.66
CA SER A 132 5.61 9.39 10.62
C SER A 132 4.21 9.41 10.03
N GLY A 133 4.12 9.57 8.70
CA GLY A 133 2.87 9.47 7.94
C GLY A 133 2.54 8.05 7.48
N LEU A 134 3.13 7.02 8.12
CA LEU A 134 2.95 5.63 7.73
C LEU A 134 1.49 5.19 7.95
N VAL A 135 0.92 4.53 6.95
CA VAL A 135 -0.38 3.84 7.03
C VAL A 135 -0.16 2.34 7.09
N MET A 136 -0.84 1.68 8.03
CA MET A 136 -0.89 0.22 8.13
C MET A 136 -2.25 -0.30 7.66
N LEU A 137 -2.28 -1.06 6.57
CA LEU A 137 -3.46 -1.80 6.12
C LEU A 137 -3.43 -3.20 6.73
N LEU A 138 -4.40 -3.49 7.59
CA LEU A 138 -4.50 -4.74 8.33
C LEU A 138 -5.83 -5.41 7.98
N PRO A 139 -5.87 -6.30 6.97
CA PRO A 139 -7.08 -7.07 6.65
C PRO A 139 -7.57 -7.82 7.88
N HIS A 140 -8.85 -7.64 8.21
CA HIS A 140 -9.45 -8.17 9.42
C HIS A 140 -10.93 -8.53 9.18
N GLY A 141 -11.37 -9.66 9.74
CA GLY A 141 -12.74 -10.14 9.63
C GLY A 141 -12.93 -11.52 10.25
N PHE A 142 -14.09 -11.78 10.83
CA PHE A 142 -14.45 -13.10 11.38
C PHE A 142 -15.18 -13.94 10.33
N ASP A 143 -14.41 -14.57 9.44
CA ASP A 143 -14.94 -15.30 8.27
C ASP A 143 -14.78 -16.83 8.37
N GLY A 144 -14.47 -17.35 9.56
CA GLY A 144 -14.35 -18.79 9.82
C GLY A 144 -13.07 -19.44 9.28
N MET A 145 -12.02 -18.65 9.06
CA MET A 145 -10.74 -19.11 8.51
C MET A 145 -9.69 -19.45 9.59
N GLY A 146 -9.99 -19.22 10.87
CA GLY A 146 -9.10 -19.45 12.02
C GLY A 146 -9.50 -18.61 13.22
#